data_AF-A0A958MM54-F1
#
_entry.id   AF-A0A958MM54-F1
#
_cell.length_a   1.000
_cell.length_b   1.000
_cell.length_c   1.000
_cell.angle_alpha   90.00
_cell.angle_beta   90.00
_cell.angle_gamma   90.00
#
_symmetry.space_group_name_H-M   'P 1'
#
loop_
_entity.id
_entity.type
_entity.pdbx_description
1 polymer ?
#
loop_
_entity_poly.entity_id
_entity_poly.type
_entity_poly.pdbx_seq_one_letter_code
_entity_poly.pdbx_strand_id
1 'polypeptide(L)'
;MKKSTTKVQIVLALCLCISLSVFAQTPDQRKAIAETYDQELLAQLAQEYSRTFKEDFEAAKAYAAANGIPVYLETENGGIAVLHKVLEDGSLLYTSTSNQGAARTVRANRLYPGPSPLDLEVEGEGMVIGIWDGGIVLPSHELLVGRVQQVDNAPGLSTHATHV
;
A
#
# COMPACT_ATOMS: atom_id res chain seq x y z
N MET A 1 -0.78 -39.77 35.85
CA MET A 1 0.24 -39.86 34.78
C MET A 1 0.60 -38.44 34.31
N LYS A 2 1.64 -37.81 34.89
CA LYS A 2 2.11 -36.45 34.54
C LYS A 2 3.60 -36.51 34.14
N LYS A 3 3.93 -37.11 32.99
CA LYS A 3 5.35 -37.37 32.61
C LYS A 3 5.74 -36.98 31.17
N SER A 4 5.02 -36.10 30.46
CA SER A 4 5.49 -35.63 29.13
C SER A 4 5.45 -34.12 28.85
N THR A 5 4.88 -33.28 29.73
CA THR A 5 4.70 -31.84 29.48
C THR A 5 6.02 -31.07 29.32
N THR A 6 7.03 -31.37 30.14
CA THR A 6 8.33 -30.69 30.10
C THR A 6 9.10 -30.97 28.81
N LYS A 7 9.01 -32.20 28.28
CA LYS A 7 9.66 -32.56 27.01
C LYS A 7 9.01 -31.83 25.83
N VAL A 8 7.68 -31.74 25.82
CA VAL A 8 6.93 -31.00 24.79
C VAL A 8 7.27 -29.51 24.84
N GLN A 9 7.36 -28.91 26.02
CA GLN A 9 7.73 -27.49 26.18
C GLN A 9 9.15 -27.21 25.68
N ILE A 10 10.11 -28.10 25.95
CA ILE A 10 11.49 -27.99 25.43
C ILE A 10 11.50 -28.07 23.91
N VAL A 11 10.77 -29.03 23.32
CA VAL A 11 10.67 -29.17 21.86
C VAL A 11 10.02 -27.93 21.23
N LEU A 12 8.95 -27.40 21.83
CA LEU A 12 8.26 -26.21 21.34
C LEU A 12 9.17 -24.97 21.40
N ALA A 13 9.89 -24.78 22.51
CA ALA A 13 10.85 -23.70 22.66
C ALA A 13 12.00 -23.83 21.66
N LEU A 14 12.49 -25.05 21.40
CA LEU A 14 13.51 -25.32 20.41
C LEU A 14 13.03 -24.98 18.99
N CYS A 15 11.81 -25.39 18.62
CA CYS A 15 11.19 -25.06 17.33
C CYS A 15 11.01 -23.53 17.16
N LEU A 16 10.58 -22.84 18.22
CA LEU A 16 10.41 -21.38 18.20
C LEU A 16 11.76 -20.66 18.04
N CYS A 17 12.81 -21.10 18.74
CA CYS A 17 14.15 -20.53 18.60
C CYS A 17 14.76 -20.76 17.21
N ILE A 18 14.53 -21.93 16.58
CA ILE A 18 15.02 -22.23 15.23
C ILE A 18 14.33 -21.33 14.19
N SER A 19 13.04 -21.04 14.36
CA SER A 19 12.29 -20.19 13.42
C SER A 19 12.78 -18.74 13.35
N LEU A 20 13.42 -18.24 14.42
CA LEU A 20 13.98 -16.88 14.49
C LEU A 20 15.32 -16.72 13.75
N SER A 21 15.89 -17.82 13.23
CA SER A 21 17.20 -17.82 12.56
C SER A 21 17.14 -18.27 11.09
N VAL A 22 15.93 -18.47 10.53
CA VAL A 22 15.77 -18.84 9.13
C VAL A 22 15.67 -17.57 8.28
N PHE A 23 16.79 -17.20 7.65
CA PHE A 23 16.78 -16.21 6.57
C PHE A 23 16.54 -16.95 5.25
N ALA A 24 15.49 -16.58 4.52
CA ALA A 24 15.13 -17.21 3.25
C ALA A 24 16.23 -17.07 2.18
N GLN A 25 17.08 -16.03 2.27
CA GLN A 25 18.20 -15.76 1.36
C GLN A 25 19.37 -15.10 2.11
N THR A 26 20.61 -15.55 1.87
CA THR A 26 21.83 -14.89 2.37
C THR A 26 22.16 -13.64 1.55
N PRO A 27 22.98 -12.70 2.07
CA PRO A 27 23.48 -11.56 1.30
C PRO A 27 24.13 -11.97 -0.04
N ASP A 28 24.94 -13.04 -0.04
CA ASP A 28 25.60 -13.54 -1.25
C ASP A 28 24.61 -14.14 -2.25
N GLN A 29 23.58 -14.85 -1.78
CA GLN A 29 22.50 -15.37 -2.62
C GLN A 29 21.71 -14.22 -3.28
N ARG A 30 21.39 -13.17 -2.53
CA ARG A 30 20.73 -11.97 -3.09
C ARG A 30 21.59 -11.28 -4.14
N LYS A 31 22.89 -11.19 -3.90
CA LYS A 31 23.85 -10.63 -4.87
C LYS A 31 23.91 -11.46 -6.14
N ALA A 32 24.07 -12.78 -6.03
CA ALA A 32 24.10 -13.68 -7.18
C ALA A 32 22.79 -13.65 -7.99
N ILE A 33 21.64 -13.51 -7.33
CA ILE A 33 20.34 -13.32 -8.00
C ILE A 33 20.33 -11.97 -8.74
N ALA A 34 20.74 -10.88 -8.09
CA ALA A 34 20.75 -9.55 -8.70
C ALA A 34 21.73 -9.43 -9.88
N GLU A 35 22.82 -10.21 -9.89
CA GLU A 35 23.77 -10.32 -11.01
C GLU A 35 23.15 -10.93 -12.27
N THR A 36 22.04 -11.69 -12.15
CA THR A 36 21.31 -12.24 -13.32
C THR A 36 20.41 -11.22 -14.00
N TYR A 37 20.20 -10.05 -13.39
CA TYR A 37 19.31 -9.04 -13.92
C TYR A 37 20.05 -8.12 -14.88
N ASP A 38 19.36 -7.67 -15.92
CA ASP A 38 19.83 -6.59 -16.76
C ASP A 38 19.58 -5.24 -16.05
N GLN A 39 20.54 -4.84 -15.22
CA GLN A 39 20.45 -3.63 -14.39
C GLN A 39 20.33 -2.36 -15.23
N GLU A 40 20.93 -2.35 -16.42
CA GLU A 40 20.86 -1.21 -17.34
C GLU A 40 19.45 -1.10 -17.94
N LEU A 41 18.92 -2.21 -18.46
CA LEU A 41 17.54 -2.25 -18.97
C LEU A 41 16.54 -1.87 -17.88
N LEU A 42 16.69 -2.38 -16.65
CA LEU A 42 15.80 -2.03 -15.54
C LEU A 42 15.84 -0.53 -15.21
N ALA A 43 17.03 0.08 -15.23
CA ALA A 43 17.17 1.51 -15.02
C ALA A 43 16.52 2.33 -16.15
N GLN A 44 16.70 1.89 -17.41
CA GLN A 44 16.08 2.50 -18.57
C GLN A 44 14.55 2.41 -18.51
N LEU A 45 13.99 1.23 -18.22
CA LEU A 45 12.55 1.02 -18.07
C LEU A 45 11.97 1.86 -16.92
N ALA A 46 12.67 1.94 -15.78
CA ALA A 46 12.23 2.77 -14.67
C ALA A 46 12.17 4.26 -15.05
N GLN A 47 13.17 4.75 -15.77
CA GLN A 47 13.19 6.13 -16.27
C GLN A 47 12.09 6.35 -17.31
N GLU A 48 11.92 5.42 -18.25
CA GLU A 48 10.91 5.48 -19.30
C GLU A 48 9.51 5.54 -18.70
N TYR A 49 9.15 4.58 -17.83
CA TYR A 49 7.83 4.55 -17.21
C TYR A 49 7.57 5.77 -16.32
N SER A 50 8.58 6.26 -15.59
CA SER A 50 8.45 7.49 -14.80
C SER A 50 8.17 8.71 -15.68
N ARG A 51 8.85 8.82 -16.82
CA ARG A 51 8.63 9.90 -17.79
C ARG A 51 7.25 9.79 -18.43
N THR A 52 6.91 8.61 -18.98
CA THR A 52 5.63 8.38 -19.66
C THR A 52 4.45 8.63 -18.73
N PHE A 53 4.53 8.15 -17.48
CA PHE A 53 3.51 8.42 -16.45
C PHE A 53 3.28 9.92 -16.24
N LYS A 54 4.36 10.72 -16.17
CA LYS A 54 4.26 12.18 -15.97
C LYS A 54 3.67 12.86 -17.20
N GLU A 55 4.15 12.51 -18.39
CA GLU A 55 3.68 13.09 -19.65
C GLU A 55 2.19 12.78 -19.88
N ASP A 56 1.79 11.52 -19.70
CA ASP A 56 0.39 11.10 -19.79
C ASP A 56 -0.50 11.84 -18.79
N PHE A 57 -0.04 11.98 -17.54
CA PHE A 57 -0.83 12.64 -16.50
C PHE A 57 -0.96 14.15 -16.73
N GLU A 58 0.09 14.84 -17.17
CA GLU A 58 0.00 16.26 -17.53
C GLU A 58 -0.94 16.47 -18.73
N ALA A 59 -0.84 15.62 -19.76
CA ALA A 59 -1.73 15.67 -20.91
C ALA A 59 -3.20 15.41 -20.51
N ALA A 60 -3.43 14.43 -19.63
CA ALA A 60 -4.76 14.11 -19.13
C ALA A 60 -5.36 15.25 -18.31
N LYS A 61 -4.58 15.92 -17.46
CA LYS A 61 -5.04 17.12 -16.72
C LYS A 61 -5.41 18.26 -17.67
N ALA A 62 -4.60 18.50 -18.70
CA ALA A 62 -4.88 19.54 -19.69
C ALA A 62 -6.16 19.23 -20.48
N TYR A 63 -6.32 17.99 -20.93
CA TYR A 63 -7.52 17.52 -21.60
C TYR A 63 -8.76 17.65 -20.70
N ALA A 64 -8.62 17.27 -19.43
CA ALA A 64 -9.70 17.34 -18.46
C ALA A 64 -10.17 18.77 -18.21
N ALA A 65 -9.22 19.70 -18.04
CA ALA A 65 -9.51 21.12 -17.88
C ALA A 65 -10.23 21.70 -19.11
N ALA A 66 -9.84 21.30 -20.32
CA ALA A 66 -10.44 21.79 -21.57
C ALA A 66 -11.86 21.24 -21.82
N ASN A 67 -12.16 20.04 -21.35
CA ASN A 67 -13.42 19.34 -21.63
C ASN A 67 -14.38 19.28 -20.42
N GLY A 68 -14.03 19.91 -19.30
CA GLY A 68 -14.84 19.87 -18.08
C GLY A 68 -14.93 18.47 -17.46
N ILE A 69 -13.89 17.65 -17.64
CA ILE A 69 -13.81 16.31 -17.08
C ILE A 69 -13.16 16.38 -15.69
N PRO A 70 -13.72 15.70 -14.68
CA PRO A 70 -13.12 15.68 -13.35
C PRO A 70 -11.82 14.86 -13.34
N VAL A 71 -10.71 15.45 -12.89
CA VAL A 71 -9.45 14.72 -12.69
C VAL A 71 -9.57 13.70 -11.54
N TYR A 72 -10.41 14.01 -10.54
CA TYR A 72 -10.65 13.15 -9.38
C TYR A 72 -12.13 12.78 -9.34
N LEU A 73 -12.39 11.49 -9.19
CA LEU A 73 -13.73 10.93 -9.02
C LEU A 73 -13.80 10.21 -7.68
N GLU A 74 -14.87 10.46 -6.93
CA GLU A 74 -15.25 9.59 -5.83
C GLU A 74 -16.03 8.41 -6.41
N THR A 75 -15.58 7.19 -6.13
CA THR A 75 -16.27 5.95 -6.51
C THR A 75 -17.43 5.68 -5.56
N GLU A 76 -18.37 4.83 -5.97
CA GLU A 76 -19.55 4.46 -5.15
C GLU A 76 -19.19 3.92 -3.76
N ASN A 77 -17.96 3.43 -3.57
CA ASN A 77 -17.46 2.89 -2.30
C ASN A 77 -16.58 3.89 -1.51
N GLY A 78 -16.61 5.19 -1.84
CA GLY A 78 -15.82 6.24 -1.18
C GLY A 78 -14.33 6.24 -1.52
N GLY A 79 -13.88 5.38 -2.44
CA GLY A 79 -12.50 5.40 -2.94
C GLY A 79 -12.29 6.50 -3.98
N ILE A 80 -11.09 7.05 -4.07
CA ILE A 80 -10.75 8.06 -5.09
C ILE A 80 -10.20 7.37 -6.34
N ALA A 81 -10.66 7.81 -7.50
CA ALA A 81 -10.13 7.45 -8.80
C ALA A 81 -9.57 8.69 -9.49
N VAL A 82 -8.35 8.59 -10.02
CA VAL A 82 -7.63 9.70 -10.62
C VAL A 82 -7.50 9.47 -12.12
N LEU A 83 -7.88 10.46 -12.93
CA LEU A 83 -7.67 10.42 -14.38
C LEU A 83 -6.17 10.46 -14.66
N HIS A 84 -5.65 9.34 -15.15
CA HIS A 84 -4.23 9.17 -15.35
C HIS A 84 -3.81 9.37 -16.80
N LYS A 85 -4.65 8.97 -17.76
CA LYS A 85 -4.35 9.04 -19.19
C LYS A 85 -5.63 9.19 -20.02
N VAL A 86 -5.51 9.86 -21.16
CA VAL A 86 -6.50 9.80 -22.25
C VAL A 86 -5.93 8.92 -23.35
N LEU A 87 -6.63 7.85 -23.71
CA LEU A 87 -6.21 6.90 -24.73
C LEU A 87 -6.40 7.49 -26.13
N GLU A 88 -5.76 6.88 -27.13
CA GLU A 88 -5.78 7.36 -28.52
C GLU A 88 -7.20 7.41 -29.12
N ASP A 89 -8.11 6.55 -28.65
CA ASP A 89 -9.51 6.52 -29.03
C ASP A 89 -10.39 7.55 -28.28
N GLY A 90 -9.78 8.34 -27.38
CA GLY A 90 -10.46 9.31 -26.53
C GLY A 90 -10.99 8.75 -25.20
N SER A 91 -10.79 7.45 -24.94
CA SER A 91 -11.22 6.83 -23.68
C SER A 91 -10.42 7.38 -22.48
N LEU A 92 -11.09 7.54 -21.34
CA LEU A 92 -10.50 8.05 -20.10
C LEU A 92 -10.01 6.90 -19.21
N LEU A 93 -8.72 6.87 -18.90
CA LEU A 93 -8.13 5.88 -18.00
C LEU A 93 -8.05 6.45 -16.58
N TYR A 94 -8.98 6.03 -15.72
CA TYR A 94 -8.90 6.30 -14.28
C TYR A 94 -8.20 5.16 -13.54
N THR A 95 -7.33 5.50 -12.61
CA THR A 95 -6.70 4.55 -11.68
C THR A 95 -7.20 4.80 -10.27
N SER A 96 -7.34 3.74 -9.47
CA SER A 96 -7.79 3.83 -8.08
C SER A 96 -7.06 2.79 -7.24
N THR A 97 -6.80 3.11 -5.97
CA THR A 97 -6.21 2.18 -5.01
C THR A 97 -7.28 1.30 -4.37
N SER A 98 -7.09 -0.02 -4.31
CA SER A 98 -8.02 -0.94 -3.64
C SER A 98 -7.31 -1.73 -2.54
N ASN A 99 -7.73 -1.53 -1.28
CA ASN A 99 -7.37 -2.39 -0.15
C ASN A 99 -8.51 -3.36 0.22
N GLN A 100 -9.53 -3.47 -0.65
CA GLN A 100 -10.75 -4.25 -0.38
C GLN A 100 -10.42 -5.76 -0.20
N GLY A 101 -9.39 -6.27 -0.88
CA GLY A 101 -8.93 -7.65 -0.73
C GLY A 101 -8.41 -7.98 0.68
N ALA A 102 -7.62 -7.09 1.27
CA ALA A 102 -7.12 -7.29 2.64
C ALA A 102 -8.26 -7.18 3.65
N ALA A 103 -9.14 -6.18 3.51
CA ALA A 103 -10.31 -6.00 4.38
C ALA A 103 -11.23 -7.23 4.39
N ARG A 104 -11.41 -7.91 3.24
CA ARG A 104 -12.15 -9.17 3.15
C ARG A 104 -11.42 -10.32 3.85
N THR A 105 -10.10 -10.41 3.69
CA THR A 105 -9.27 -11.46 4.30
C THR A 105 -9.35 -11.42 5.82
N VAL A 106 -9.25 -10.22 6.41
CA VAL A 106 -9.34 -10.03 7.87
C VAL A 106 -10.78 -9.82 8.38
N ARG A 107 -11.76 -9.88 7.47
CA ARG A 107 -13.20 -9.66 7.73
C ARG A 107 -13.56 -8.30 8.32
N ALA A 108 -12.66 -7.31 8.25
CA ALA A 108 -12.95 -5.92 8.64
C ALA A 108 -14.13 -5.36 7.84
N ASN A 109 -14.28 -5.79 6.58
CA ASN A 109 -15.39 -5.41 5.73
C ASN A 109 -16.78 -5.82 6.25
N ARG A 110 -16.88 -6.70 7.26
CA ARG A 110 -18.15 -7.06 7.90
C ARG A 110 -18.57 -6.08 9.01
N LEU A 111 -17.66 -5.21 9.41
CA LEU A 111 -17.89 -4.22 10.46
C LEU A 111 -18.34 -2.87 9.89
N TYR A 112 -18.18 -2.65 8.59
CA TYR A 112 -18.52 -1.39 7.93
C TYR A 112 -20.03 -1.18 7.84
N PRO A 113 -20.49 0.09 7.78
CA PRO A 113 -21.89 0.41 7.59
C PRO A 113 -22.50 -0.22 6.34
N GLY A 114 -23.78 -0.54 6.41
CA GLY A 114 -24.54 -1.12 5.31
C GLY A 114 -24.87 -2.61 5.50
N PRO A 115 -25.30 -3.31 4.44
CA PRO A 115 -25.85 -4.66 4.56
C PRO A 115 -24.77 -5.68 4.96
N SER A 116 -24.66 -5.94 6.25
CA SER A 116 -23.76 -6.93 6.85
C SER A 116 -24.54 -7.84 7.80
N PRO A 117 -24.18 -9.15 7.91
CA PRO A 117 -24.79 -10.05 8.89
C PRO A 117 -24.62 -9.61 10.36
N LEU A 118 -23.75 -8.64 10.63
CA LEU A 118 -23.45 -8.15 11.98
C LEU A 118 -24.22 -6.87 12.33
N ASP A 119 -24.77 -6.14 11.35
CA ASP A 119 -25.48 -4.85 11.56
C ASP A 119 -24.66 -3.86 12.43
N LEU A 120 -23.38 -3.72 12.09
CA LEU A 120 -22.43 -2.84 12.77
C LEU A 120 -22.02 -1.69 11.82
N GLU A 121 -21.72 -0.53 12.40
CA GLU A 121 -21.31 0.68 11.67
C GLU A 121 -19.96 1.18 12.19
N VAL A 122 -18.94 0.31 12.15
CA VAL A 122 -17.62 0.59 12.72
C VAL A 122 -16.66 1.07 11.63
N GLU A 123 -16.37 2.36 11.66
CA GLU A 123 -15.44 3.02 10.72
C GLU A 123 -14.20 3.62 11.40
N GLY A 124 -14.11 3.50 12.73
CA GLY A 124 -13.01 4.07 13.51
C GLY A 124 -13.13 5.57 13.75
N GLU A 125 -14.34 6.14 13.63
CA GLU A 125 -14.61 7.55 13.96
C GLU A 125 -14.16 7.86 15.40
N GLY A 126 -13.51 9.01 15.58
CA GLY A 126 -12.98 9.45 16.88
C GLY A 126 -11.74 8.70 17.37
N MET A 127 -11.23 7.71 16.63
CA MET A 127 -10.00 7.01 17.00
C MET A 127 -8.76 7.76 16.51
N VAL A 128 -7.71 7.79 17.33
CA VAL A 128 -6.38 8.25 16.96
C VAL A 128 -5.44 7.04 16.95
N ILE A 129 -4.75 6.83 15.83
CA ILE A 129 -3.80 5.73 15.66
C ILE A 129 -2.40 6.32 15.57
N GLY A 130 -1.50 5.83 16.43
CA GLY A 130 -0.07 6.13 16.35
C GLY A 130 0.62 5.09 15.47
N ILE A 131 1.25 5.53 14.39
CA ILE A 131 2.00 4.69 13.46
C ILE A 131 3.48 5.05 13.59
N TRP A 132 4.32 4.04 13.84
CA TRP A 132 5.77 4.19 13.80
C TRP A 132 6.30 3.48 12.56
N ASP A 133 6.82 4.24 11.60
CA ASP A 133 7.31 3.72 10.33
C ASP A 133 8.64 4.39 9.95
N GLY A 134 9.18 4.08 8.76
CA GLY A 134 10.50 4.48 8.31
C GLY A 134 10.65 5.95 7.90
N GLY A 135 9.61 6.78 7.96
CA GLY A 135 9.71 8.19 7.61
C GLY A 135 8.40 8.98 7.73
N ILE A 136 8.42 10.20 7.18
CA ILE A 136 7.26 11.11 7.16
C ILE A 136 6.24 10.60 6.14
N VAL A 137 4.98 10.50 6.56
CA VAL A 137 3.83 10.23 5.68
C VAL A 137 3.57 11.43 4.78
N LEU A 138 3.26 11.24 3.49
CA LEU A 138 2.92 12.35 2.59
C LEU A 138 1.56 12.97 2.99
N PRO A 139 1.52 14.17 3.61
CA PRO A 139 0.26 14.73 4.12
C PRO A 139 -0.66 15.23 3.00
N SER A 140 -0.14 15.42 1.79
CA SER A 140 -0.89 15.79 0.60
C SER A 140 -1.45 14.59 -0.16
N HIS A 141 -1.27 13.36 0.34
CA HIS A 141 -1.84 12.17 -0.29
C HIS A 141 -3.37 12.19 -0.15
N GLU A 142 -4.11 11.98 -1.24
CA GLU A 142 -5.57 12.20 -1.32
C GLU A 142 -6.37 11.55 -0.19
N LEU A 143 -6.01 10.33 0.23
CA LEU A 143 -6.67 9.59 1.32
C LEU A 143 -6.31 10.05 2.75
N LEU A 144 -5.30 10.90 2.88
CA LEU A 144 -4.66 11.28 4.15
C LEU A 144 -4.71 12.79 4.44
N VAL A 145 -5.10 13.61 3.45
CA VAL A 145 -5.22 15.07 3.61
C VAL A 145 -6.12 15.40 4.80
N GLY A 146 -5.58 16.18 5.74
CA GLY A 146 -6.28 16.60 6.95
C GLY A 146 -6.44 15.51 8.02
N ARG A 147 -5.89 14.32 7.82
CA ARG A 147 -6.03 13.16 8.73
C ARG A 147 -4.71 12.72 9.39
N VAL A 148 -3.58 13.32 9.02
CA VAL A 148 -2.25 12.93 9.47
C VAL A 148 -1.55 14.06 10.21
N GLN A 149 -0.88 13.71 11.31
CA GLN A 149 -0.01 14.59 12.07
C GLN A 149 1.34 13.89 12.28
N GLN A 150 2.43 14.50 11.78
CA GLN A 150 3.78 14.04 12.10
C GLN A 150 4.14 14.49 13.52
N VAL A 151 4.52 13.55 14.39
CA VAL A 151 4.82 13.83 15.81
C VAL A 151 6.33 13.78 16.09
N ASP A 152 7.06 12.89 15.43
CA ASP A 152 8.51 12.77 15.56
C ASP A 152 9.27 13.62 14.52
N ASN A 153 10.60 13.61 14.59
CA ASN A 153 11.47 14.33 13.66
C ASN A 153 12.10 13.39 12.63
N ALA A 154 11.27 12.61 11.94
CA ALA A 154 11.72 11.73 10.87
C ALA A 154 12.44 12.52 9.75
N PRO A 155 13.50 11.96 9.13
CA PRO A 155 14.42 12.73 8.29
C PRO A 155 13.90 13.07 6.87
N GLY A 156 12.78 12.49 6.44
CA GLY A 156 12.23 12.73 5.10
C GLY A 156 10.96 11.95 4.81
N LEU A 157 10.36 12.25 3.66
CA LEU A 157 9.16 11.55 3.17
C LEU A 157 9.46 10.08 2.87
N SER A 158 8.51 9.21 3.20
CA SER A 158 8.60 7.78 2.96
C SER A 158 7.35 7.28 2.23
N THR A 159 7.57 6.63 1.08
CA THR A 159 6.50 5.94 0.33
C THR A 159 5.97 4.74 1.10
N HIS A 160 6.83 4.07 1.88
CA HIS A 160 6.43 2.98 2.76
C HIS A 160 5.52 3.49 3.88
N ALA A 161 5.91 4.57 4.56
CA ALA A 161 5.09 5.18 5.62
C ALA A 161 3.75 5.69 5.08
N THR A 162 3.71 6.19 3.84
CA THR A 162 2.46 6.66 3.21
C THR A 162 1.53 5.51 2.84
N HIS A 163 2.07 4.32 2.55
CA HIS A 163 1.31 3.14 2.18
C HIS A 163 0.76 2.36 3.40
N VAL A 164 1.46 2.44 4.54
CA VAL A 164 1.10 1.78 5.81
C VAL A 164 -0.05 2.50 6.49
#